data_AF-A0A357K3S4-F1
#
_entry.id   AF-A0A357K3S4-F1
#
_cell.length_a   1.000
_cell.length_b   1.000
_cell.length_c   1.000
_cell.angle_alpha   90.00
_cell.angle_beta   90.00
_cell.angle_gamma   90.00
#
_symmetry.space_group_name_H-M   'P 1'
#
loop_
_entity.id
_entity.type
_entity.pdbx_description
1 polymer ?
#
loop_
_entity_poly.entity_id
_entity_poly.type
_entity_poly.pdbx_seq_one_letter_code
_entity_poly.pdbx_strand_id
1 'polypeptide(L)'
;TFWYELRVPLKLGVNGMVLRDSFTLEGLDDVPNFEGFLQLDFSNTFPVEVTGTVAFDRFDGVLYRDTLVLPAGSVPQDLMGEGTLSIPVNAEMLMPGGDVEVELRVNTFGPQPFTGHEFVRLQGRLEGTQLIEVE
;
A
#
# COMPACT_ATOMS: atom_id res chain seq x y z
N THR A 1 -25.04 46.77 -6.39
CA THR A 1 -23.63 46.35 -6.37
C THR A 1 -23.57 44.89 -6.74
N PHE A 2 -22.85 44.54 -7.81
CA PHE A 2 -22.67 43.15 -8.23
C PHE A 2 -21.36 42.63 -7.63
N TRP A 3 -21.42 41.50 -6.93
CA TRP A 3 -20.25 40.82 -6.40
C TRP A 3 -20.15 39.47 -7.09
N TYR A 4 -18.98 39.14 -7.62
CA TYR A 4 -18.67 37.82 -8.12
C TYR A 4 -17.77 37.11 -7.10
N GLU A 5 -18.21 35.95 -6.64
CA GLU A 5 -17.41 35.05 -5.82
C GLU A 5 -16.75 34.01 -6.75
N LEU A 6 -15.44 34.10 -6.92
CA LEU A 6 -14.67 33.13 -7.68
C LEU A 6 -14.14 32.05 -6.72
N ARG A 7 -14.85 30.92 -6.61
CA ARG A 7 -14.30 29.71 -6.00
C ARG A 7 -13.50 28.94 -7.04
N VAL A 8 -12.19 29.14 -7.07
CA VAL A 8 -11.29 28.36 -7.92
C VAL A 8 -10.98 27.04 -7.20
N PRO A 9 -11.38 25.86 -7.72
CA PRO A 9 -10.90 24.60 -7.18
C PRO A 9 -9.38 24.54 -7.32
N LEU A 10 -8.68 24.18 -6.24
CA LEU A 10 -7.22 24.11 -6.20
C LEU A 10 -6.74 23.04 -7.18
N LYS A 11 -6.28 23.46 -8.36
CA LYS A 11 -5.56 22.59 -9.30
C LYS A 11 -4.07 22.71 -8.98
N LEU A 12 -3.50 21.65 -8.43
CA LEU A 12 -2.13 21.66 -7.92
C LEU A 12 -1.29 20.65 -8.71
N GLY A 13 -0.05 21.03 -8.98
CA GLY A 13 1.01 20.10 -9.37
C GLY A 13 1.82 19.76 -8.14
N VAL A 14 2.01 18.48 -7.88
CA VAL A 14 2.81 17.94 -6.79
C VAL A 14 3.96 17.14 -7.38
N ASN A 15 5.18 17.44 -7.00
CA ASN A 15 6.36 16.70 -7.41
C ASN A 15 7.15 16.31 -6.16
N GLY A 16 7.35 15.01 -5.96
CA GLY A 16 8.11 14.47 -4.84
C GLY A 16 7.34 14.42 -3.52
N MET A 17 6.01 14.31 -3.53
CA MET A 17 5.29 14.01 -2.29
C MET A 17 5.52 12.55 -1.91
N VAL A 18 6.00 12.34 -0.68
CA VAL A 18 6.28 11.03 -0.11
C VAL A 18 5.36 10.81 1.08
N LEU A 19 4.61 9.72 1.06
CA LEU A 19 3.83 9.22 2.19
C LEU A 19 4.54 7.98 2.71
N ARG A 20 4.85 7.94 4.01
CA ARG A 20 5.53 6.80 4.62
C ARG A 20 4.80 6.38 5.88
N ASP A 21 4.60 5.08 6.00
CA ASP A 21 4.07 4.47 7.21
C ASP A 21 4.67 3.07 7.40
N SER A 22 4.45 2.49 8.57
CA SER A 22 4.94 1.15 8.91
C SER A 22 3.98 0.44 9.84
N PHE A 23 3.90 -0.89 9.73
CA PHE A 23 3.18 -1.72 10.68
C PHE A 23 3.98 -2.98 11.01
N THR A 24 3.80 -3.49 12.23
CA THR A 24 4.44 -4.72 12.67
C THR A 24 3.57 -5.92 12.29
N LEU A 25 4.18 -6.91 11.66
CA LEU A 25 3.62 -8.24 11.47
C LEU A 25 4.08 -9.11 12.64
N GLU A 26 3.14 -9.52 13.48
CA GLU A 26 3.43 -10.44 14.59
C GLU A 26 3.89 -11.80 14.06
N GLY A 27 4.86 -12.39 14.77
CA GLY A 27 5.32 -13.75 14.49
C GLY A 27 4.19 -14.76 14.62
N LEU A 28 4.05 -15.65 13.64
CA LEU A 28 3.02 -16.69 13.65
C LEU A 28 3.65 -18.06 13.92
N ASP A 29 3.59 -18.48 15.18
CA ASP A 29 4.09 -19.79 15.62
C ASP A 29 3.06 -20.92 15.38
N ASP A 30 1.79 -20.55 15.15
CA ASP A 30 0.64 -21.47 15.10
C ASP A 30 0.30 -21.96 13.69
N VAL A 31 1.18 -21.72 12.72
CA VAL A 31 0.98 -22.08 11.30
C VAL A 31 2.05 -23.07 10.78
N PRO A 32 2.16 -24.29 11.36
CA PRO A 32 3.13 -25.28 10.92
C PRO A 32 2.97 -25.62 9.43
N ASN A 33 4.10 -25.76 8.74
CA ASN A 33 4.17 -26.09 7.31
C ASN A 33 3.34 -25.15 6.41
N PHE A 34 3.20 -23.87 6.81
CA PHE A 34 2.58 -22.86 5.98
C PHE A 34 3.43 -22.57 4.74
N GLU A 35 2.78 -22.55 3.59
CA GLU A 35 3.34 -22.12 2.31
C GLU A 35 2.30 -21.25 1.59
N GLY A 36 2.70 -20.05 1.17
CA GLY A 36 1.77 -19.12 0.53
C GLY A 36 2.35 -17.72 0.27
N PHE A 37 1.48 -16.72 0.42
CA PHE A 37 1.78 -15.33 0.14
C PHE A 37 1.25 -14.41 1.23
N LEU A 38 2.05 -13.41 1.57
CA LEU A 38 1.58 -12.18 2.19
C LEU A 38 1.09 -11.27 1.06
N GLN A 39 -0.23 -11.11 0.96
CA GLN A 39 -0.90 -10.25 0.01
C GLN A 39 -1.09 -8.87 0.63
N LEU A 40 -0.59 -7.85 -0.05
CA LEU A 40 -0.75 -6.45 0.33
C LEU A 40 -1.62 -5.79 -0.73
N ASP A 41 -2.90 -5.60 -0.40
CA ASP A 41 -3.92 -5.02 -1.28
C ASP A 41 -3.98 -3.50 -1.04
N PHE A 42 -3.73 -2.73 -2.09
CA PHE A 42 -3.69 -1.28 -2.06
C PHE A 42 -4.86 -0.69 -2.85
N SER A 43 -5.46 0.37 -2.31
CA SER A 43 -6.40 1.21 -3.05
C SER A 43 -6.02 2.69 -2.96
N ASN A 44 -6.05 3.35 -4.10
CA ASN A 44 -5.58 4.72 -4.31
C ASN A 44 -6.71 5.59 -4.86
N THR A 45 -6.96 6.74 -4.24
CA THR A 45 -7.92 7.74 -4.76
C THR A 45 -7.26 8.99 -5.32
N PHE A 46 -5.92 9.06 -5.32
CA PHE A 46 -5.17 10.16 -5.93
C PHE A 46 -5.47 10.24 -7.45
N PRO A 47 -5.63 11.44 -8.02
CA PRO A 47 -5.91 11.61 -9.46
C PRO A 47 -4.70 11.34 -10.37
N VAL A 48 -3.67 10.65 -9.86
CA VAL A 48 -2.43 10.30 -10.54
C VAL A 48 -1.97 8.92 -10.12
N GLU A 49 -1.10 8.35 -10.96
CA GLU A 49 -0.38 7.13 -10.63
C GLU A 49 0.51 7.34 -9.40
N VAL A 50 0.55 6.33 -8.53
CA VAL A 50 1.36 6.34 -7.30
C VAL A 50 2.32 5.16 -7.34
N THR A 51 3.61 5.43 -7.12
CA THR A 51 4.61 4.36 -7.02
C THR A 51 4.81 4.00 -5.55
N GLY A 52 4.57 2.75 -5.19
CA GLY A 52 4.83 2.21 -3.87
C GLY A 52 6.14 1.42 -3.81
N THR A 53 6.86 1.54 -2.71
CA THR A 53 7.95 0.64 -2.32
C THR A 53 7.57 0.03 -0.97
N VAL A 54 7.63 -1.29 -0.89
CA VAL A 54 7.38 -2.05 0.34
C VAL A 54 8.68 -2.71 0.75
N ALA A 55 9.03 -2.59 2.02
CA ALA A 55 10.16 -3.28 2.63
C ALA A 55 9.66 -4.07 3.84
N PHE A 56 9.93 -5.37 3.88
CA PHE A 56 9.65 -6.23 5.02
C PHE A 56 10.98 -6.56 5.69
N ASP A 57 11.23 -5.90 6.82
CA ASP A 57 12.42 -6.09 7.67
C ASP A 57 12.08 -7.13 8.75
N ARG A 58 12.51 -8.36 8.50
CA ARG A 58 12.21 -9.48 9.40
C ARG A 58 13.10 -9.45 10.62
N PHE A 59 12.58 -9.88 11.77
CA PHE A 59 13.35 -9.87 13.02
C PHE A 59 14.51 -10.89 13.06
N ASP A 60 14.66 -11.73 12.03
CA ASP A 60 15.84 -12.57 11.81
C ASP A 60 16.93 -11.90 10.95
N GLY A 61 16.75 -10.63 10.58
CA GLY A 61 17.72 -9.80 9.87
C GLY A 61 17.66 -9.90 8.34
N VAL A 62 16.66 -10.59 7.79
CA VAL A 62 16.43 -10.67 6.34
C VAL A 62 15.51 -9.54 5.89
N LEU A 63 15.94 -8.80 4.86
CA LEU A 63 15.17 -7.73 4.25
C LEU A 63 14.60 -8.19 2.89
N TYR A 64 13.28 -8.17 2.78
CA TYR A 64 12.59 -8.27 1.49
C TYR A 64 12.17 -6.87 1.04
N ARG A 65 12.31 -6.57 -0.26
CA ARG A 65 11.87 -5.30 -0.83
C ARG A 65 11.27 -5.51 -2.22
N ASP A 66 10.15 -4.86 -2.46
CA ASP A 66 9.54 -4.83 -3.78
C ASP A 66 8.85 -3.48 -4.04
N THR A 67 8.47 -3.26 -5.30
CA THR A 67 7.81 -2.05 -5.77
C THR A 67 6.52 -2.38 -6.48
N LEU A 68 5.54 -1.48 -6.39
CA LEU A 68 4.28 -1.60 -7.10
C LEU A 68 3.87 -0.25 -7.67
N VAL A 69 3.06 -0.29 -8.72
CA VAL A 69 2.52 0.91 -9.36
C VAL A 69 1.00 0.87 -9.24
N LEU A 70 0.43 1.87 -8.58
CA LEU A 70 -1.01 2.02 -8.41
C LEU A 70 -1.55 2.95 -9.49
N PRO A 71 -2.53 2.52 -10.28
CA PRO A 71 -3.21 3.39 -11.22
C PRO A 71 -3.81 4.63 -10.52
N ALA A 72 -4.10 5.66 -11.32
CA ALA A 72 -4.82 6.83 -10.84
C ALA A 72 -6.25 6.45 -10.42
N GLY A 73 -6.70 6.99 -9.28
CA GLY A 73 -8.08 6.99 -8.85
C GLY A 73 -8.76 8.35 -9.09
N SER A 74 -9.92 8.55 -8.47
CA SER A 74 -10.66 9.81 -8.52
C SER A 74 -11.70 9.86 -7.41
N VAL A 75 -11.47 10.72 -6.41
CA VAL A 75 -12.47 10.99 -5.35
C VAL A 75 -13.81 11.49 -5.93
N PRO A 76 -13.86 12.47 -6.87
CA PRO A 76 -15.14 12.96 -7.40
C PRO A 76 -15.94 11.93 -8.20
N GLN A 77 -15.29 10.90 -8.73
CA GLN A 77 -15.91 9.87 -9.55
C GLN A 77 -16.06 8.53 -8.81
N ASP A 78 -15.70 8.49 -7.53
CA ASP A 78 -15.67 7.28 -6.71
C ASP A 78 -14.90 6.12 -7.39
N LEU A 79 -13.77 6.46 -8.02
CA LEU A 79 -12.89 5.51 -8.70
C LEU A 79 -11.66 5.24 -7.85
N MET A 80 -11.34 3.96 -7.65
CA MET A 80 -10.11 3.54 -6.98
C MET A 80 -9.15 2.94 -8.00
N GLY A 81 -7.90 3.38 -7.96
CA GLY A 81 -6.79 2.65 -8.55
C GLY A 81 -6.36 1.54 -7.59
N GLU A 82 -6.43 0.29 -8.03
CA GLU A 82 -6.15 -0.87 -7.18
C GLU A 82 -4.90 -1.60 -7.66
N GLY A 83 -4.19 -2.21 -6.72
CA GLY A 83 -3.04 -3.06 -7.00
C GLY A 83 -2.74 -3.98 -5.83
N THR A 84 -2.25 -5.17 -6.12
CA THR A 84 -1.86 -6.16 -5.12
C THR A 84 -0.38 -6.48 -5.27
N LEU A 85 0.35 -6.44 -4.16
CA LEU A 85 1.71 -6.95 -4.07
C LEU A 85 1.70 -8.29 -3.33
N SER A 86 2.20 -9.33 -3.98
CA SER A 86 2.26 -10.68 -3.44
C SER A 86 3.70 -11.04 -3.04
N ILE A 87 3.95 -11.13 -1.74
CA ILE A 87 5.26 -11.53 -1.21
C ILE A 87 5.20 -13.02 -0.86
N PRO A 88 5.98 -13.90 -1.51
CA PRO A 88 6.01 -15.32 -1.16
C PRO A 88 6.58 -15.48 0.25
N VAL A 89 5.87 -16.23 1.11
CA VAL A 89 6.24 -16.46 2.50
C VAL A 89 5.93 -17.90 2.90
N ASN A 90 6.73 -18.44 3.82
CA ASN A 90 6.49 -19.74 4.44
C ASN A 90 6.51 -19.63 5.98
N ALA A 91 6.28 -20.74 6.67
CA ALA A 91 6.26 -20.78 8.14
C ALA A 91 7.55 -20.23 8.78
N GLU A 92 8.72 -20.58 8.26
CA GLU A 92 10.00 -20.07 8.78
C GLU A 92 10.13 -18.55 8.61
N MET A 93 9.59 -17.99 7.53
CA MET A 93 9.59 -16.55 7.28
C MET A 93 8.61 -15.79 8.17
N LEU A 94 7.50 -16.40 8.56
CA LEU A 94 6.44 -15.76 9.36
C LEU A 94 6.70 -15.88 10.86
N MET A 95 7.38 -16.92 11.33
CA MET A 95 7.70 -17.16 12.74
C MET A 95 8.39 -15.98 13.45
N PRO A 96 9.46 -15.37 12.89
CA PRO A 96 10.10 -14.23 13.55
C PRO A 96 9.23 -12.97 13.53
N GLY A 97 8.25 -12.86 12.63
CA GLY A 97 7.58 -11.59 12.34
C GLY A 97 8.54 -10.54 11.79
N GLY A 98 8.12 -9.28 11.83
CA GLY A 98 8.96 -8.14 11.44
C GLY A 98 8.17 -6.88 11.20
N ASP A 99 8.87 -5.83 10.75
CA ASP A 99 8.25 -4.56 10.41
C ASP A 99 8.10 -4.42 8.89
N VAL A 100 6.89 -4.08 8.45
CA VAL A 100 6.59 -3.78 7.05
C VAL A 100 6.53 -2.27 6.91
N GLU A 101 7.54 -1.71 6.24
CA GLU A 101 7.59 -0.31 5.85
C GLU A 101 7.02 -0.11 4.45
N VAL A 102 6.23 0.96 4.30
CA VAL A 102 5.61 1.33 3.03
C VAL A 102 5.93 2.78 2.72
N GLU A 103 6.53 3.02 1.57
CA GLU A 103 6.80 4.35 1.03
C GLU A 103 6.04 4.53 -0.29
N LEU A 104 5.17 5.53 -0.37
CA LEU A 104 4.41 5.88 -1.56
C LEU A 104 4.87 7.22 -2.09
N ARG A 105 5.12 7.28 -3.40
CA ARG A 105 5.56 8.49 -4.11
C ARG A 105 4.49 8.94 -5.08
N VAL A 106 4.08 10.19 -4.93
CA VAL A 106 3.07 10.83 -5.77
C VAL A 106 3.72 11.95 -6.57
N ASN A 107 3.65 11.82 -7.89
CA ASN A 107 4.15 12.80 -8.84
C ASN A 107 3.07 13.13 -9.86
N THR A 108 2.85 14.42 -10.10
CA THR A 108 1.89 14.89 -11.10
C THR A 108 2.61 15.38 -12.33
N PHE A 109 2.08 15.09 -13.51
CA PHE A 109 2.42 15.82 -14.72
C PHE A 109 1.41 16.96 -14.93
N GLY A 110 1.84 18.20 -14.63
CA GLY A 110 0.97 19.38 -14.67
C GLY A 110 -0.06 19.44 -13.54
N PRO A 111 -1.00 20.41 -13.58
CA PRO A 111 -2.00 20.59 -12.54
C PRO A 111 -3.05 19.49 -12.56
N GLN A 112 -3.35 18.92 -11.39
CA GLN A 112 -4.34 17.86 -11.19
C GLN A 112 -5.45 18.30 -10.24
N PRO A 113 -6.66 17.74 -10.34
CA PRO A 113 -7.85 18.18 -9.60
C PRO A 113 -7.91 17.57 -8.19
N PHE A 114 -6.96 17.90 -7.33
CA PHE A 114 -6.99 17.48 -5.93
C PHE A 114 -8.20 18.06 -5.20
N THR A 115 -8.83 17.23 -4.38
CA THR A 115 -9.96 17.59 -3.51
C THR A 115 -9.50 17.86 -2.08
N GLY A 116 -8.33 17.37 -1.69
CA GLY A 116 -7.85 17.37 -0.30
C GLY A 116 -8.38 16.19 0.52
N HIS A 117 -9.10 15.26 -0.12
CA HIS A 117 -9.65 14.06 0.50
C HIS A 117 -9.07 12.77 -0.11
N GLU A 118 -8.04 12.89 -0.95
CA GLU A 118 -7.31 11.76 -1.50
C GLU A 118 -6.65 10.94 -0.38
N PHE A 119 -6.67 9.62 -0.51
CA PHE A 119 -6.07 8.69 0.41
C PHE A 119 -5.51 7.47 -0.33
N VAL A 120 -4.59 6.79 0.34
CA VAL A 120 -4.20 5.42 0.00
C VAL A 120 -4.56 4.55 1.18
N ARG A 121 -5.19 3.41 0.91
CA ARG A 121 -5.47 2.37 1.90
C ARG A 121 -4.63 1.15 1.56
N LEU A 122 -4.11 0.52 2.61
CA LEU A 122 -3.43 -0.77 2.55
C LEU A 122 -4.19 -1.77 3.42
N GLN A 123 -4.35 -2.98 2.91
CA GLN A 123 -4.86 -4.11 3.65
C GLN A 123 -3.95 -5.32 3.42
N GLY A 124 -3.39 -5.86 4.51
CA GLY A 124 -2.61 -7.10 4.48
C GLY A 124 -3.49 -8.32 4.73
N ARG A 125 -3.20 -9.44 4.04
CA ARG A 125 -3.79 -10.75 4.31
C ARG A 125 -2.79 -11.87 3.99
N LEU A 126 -2.84 -12.95 4.75
CA LEU A 126 -2.10 -14.17 4.45
C LEU A 126 -2.99 -15.11 3.65
N GLU A 127 -2.48 -15.63 2.53
CA GLU A 127 -3.17 -16.58 1.67
C GLU A 127 -2.23 -17.75 1.37
N GLY A 128 -2.64 -18.96 1.71
CA GLY A 128 -1.80 -20.14 1.52
C GLY A 128 -2.42 -21.42 2.03
N THR A 129 -1.60 -22.46 2.11
CA THR A 129 -1.97 -23.77 2.63
C THR A 129 -1.19 -24.08 3.89
N GLN A 130 -1.85 -24.76 4.83
CA GLN A 130 -1.26 -25.27 6.07
C GLN A 130 -1.50 -26.79 6.13
N LEU A 131 -0.45 -27.57 6.39
CA LEU A 131 -0.59 -29.01 6.64
C LEU A 131 -0.75 -29.25 8.15
N ILE A 132 -1.91 -29.76 8.54
CA ILE A 132 -2.20 -30.16 9.93
C ILE A 132 -2.15 -31.68 9.99
N GLU A 133 -1.13 -32.22 10.65
CA GLU A 133 -1.01 -33.65 10.94
C GLU A 133 -1.59 -33.91 12.34
N VAL A 134 -2.50 -34.88 12.43
CA VAL A 134 -3.12 -35.31 13.70
C VAL A 134 -2.70 -36.76 13.95
N GLU A 135 -2.01 -37.00 15.07
CA GLU A 135 -1.70 -38.34 15.58
C GLU A 135 -2.80 -38.86 16.52
#